data_AF-I1JAZ4-F1
#
_entry.id   AF-I1JAZ4-F1
#
_cell.length_a   1.000
_cell.length_b   1.000
_cell.length_c   1.000
_cell.angle_alpha   90.00
_cell.angle_beta   90.00
_cell.angle_gamma   90.00
#
_symmetry.space_group_name_H-M   'P 1'
#
loop_
_entity.id
_entity.type
_entity.pdbx_description
1 polymer ?
#
loop_
_entity_poly.entity_id
_entity_poly.type
_entity_poly.pdbx_seq_one_letter_code
_entity_poly.pdbx_strand_id
1 'polypeptide(L)'
;MSDQEGEEEYGSESGWVDARSWCDHLASSLSEDLGQIPGPDTPCQTCQHPTENWLCLSCKQVLCSRFVNKHMLHHSRDTNLTHCVALSFSDLSVWCFSCDAYLDPQLIPQLRPLHQLAYILKFGQPPPIPSPSL
;
A
#
# COMPACT_ATOMS: atom_id res chain seq x y z
N MET A 1 -39.92 23.05 37.51
CA MET A 1 -39.78 23.64 36.17
C MET A 1 -38.53 23.03 35.57
N SER A 2 -38.75 22.21 34.53
CA SER A 2 -37.78 21.68 33.57
C SER A 2 -36.61 20.85 34.13
N ASP A 3 -36.84 19.53 34.12
CA ASP A 3 -35.83 18.50 34.21
C ASP A 3 -34.86 18.57 33.02
N GLN A 4 -33.62 18.14 33.28
CA GLN A 4 -32.50 18.04 32.37
C GLN A 4 -32.69 16.90 31.36
N GLU A 5 -32.55 17.21 30.07
CA GLU A 5 -32.10 16.30 29.02
C GLU A 5 -31.16 17.17 28.17
N GLY A 6 -29.84 17.01 28.12
CA GLY A 6 -29.08 15.78 28.19
C GLY A 6 -28.79 15.33 26.76
N GLU A 7 -27.64 15.76 26.23
CA GLU A 7 -26.79 15.00 25.30
C GLU A 7 -27.27 14.75 23.87
N GLU A 8 -26.76 15.54 22.92
CA GLU A 8 -26.27 15.00 21.64
C GLU A 8 -25.03 15.80 21.20
N GLU A 9 -23.91 15.60 21.91
CA GLU A 9 -22.59 15.90 21.37
C GLU A 9 -22.27 14.83 20.31
N TYR A 10 -22.81 15.01 19.11
CA TYR A 10 -22.49 14.16 17.97
C TYR A 10 -21.04 14.46 17.56
N GLY A 11 -20.13 13.74 18.20
CA GLY A 11 -18.71 13.71 17.85
C GLY A 11 -18.60 13.46 16.36
N SER A 12 -18.00 14.42 15.66
CA SER A 12 -17.53 14.27 14.29
C SER A 12 -16.52 13.14 14.27
N GLU A 13 -17.00 11.91 14.03
CA GLU A 13 -16.20 10.76 13.68
C GLU A 13 -15.47 11.11 12.38
N SER A 14 -14.33 11.77 12.52
CA SER A 14 -13.44 12.07 11.41
C SER A 14 -13.01 10.71 10.86
N GLY A 15 -13.56 10.35 9.69
CA GLY A 15 -13.41 9.03 9.05
C GLY A 15 -12.00 8.74 8.52
N TRP A 16 -10.98 8.95 9.35
CA TRP A 16 -9.62 8.51 9.08
C TRP A 16 -9.58 6.99 9.22
N VAL A 17 -9.29 6.31 8.12
CA VAL A 17 -9.04 4.86 8.14
C VAL A 17 -7.55 4.65 8.38
N ASP A 18 -7.20 4.16 9.57
CA ASP A 18 -5.82 3.81 9.89
C ASP A 18 -5.32 2.66 9.02
N ALA A 19 -4.10 2.81 8.49
CA ALA A 19 -3.43 1.73 7.80
C ALA A 19 -3.15 0.59 8.78
N ARG A 20 -3.37 -0.66 8.33
CA ARG A 20 -3.15 -1.82 9.18
C ARG A 20 -1.66 -2.02 9.43
N SER A 21 -1.32 -2.34 10.67
CA SER A 21 0.04 -2.70 11.10
C SER A 21 0.35 -4.20 10.95
N TRP A 22 -0.58 -4.99 10.41
CA TRP A 22 -0.43 -6.42 10.15
C TRP A 22 -1.33 -6.88 8.99
N CYS A 23 -0.99 -8.01 8.35
CA CYS A 23 -1.78 -8.59 7.26
C CYS A 23 -1.44 -10.08 7.06
N ASP A 24 -2.42 -10.96 7.21
CA ASP A 24 -2.25 -12.42 7.02
C ASP A 24 -1.88 -12.81 5.59
N HIS A 25 -2.20 -11.95 4.61
CA HIS A 25 -1.93 -12.21 3.20
C HIS A 25 -0.48 -11.93 2.79
N LEU A 26 0.33 -11.28 3.65
CA LEU A 26 1.72 -10.96 3.30
C LEU A 26 2.56 -12.22 3.08
N ALA A 27 2.41 -13.24 3.94
CA ALA A 27 3.22 -14.44 3.85
C ALA A 27 3.07 -15.17 2.50
N SER A 28 1.88 -15.13 1.90
CA SER A 28 1.61 -15.73 0.59
C SER A 28 1.83 -14.79 -0.59
N SER A 29 1.93 -13.47 -0.36
CA SER A 29 1.97 -12.44 -1.41
C SER A 29 3.33 -11.74 -1.54
N LEU A 30 4.39 -12.19 -0.86
CA LEU A 30 5.73 -11.62 -0.99
C LEU A 30 6.65 -12.53 -1.81
N SER A 31 7.37 -11.94 -2.75
CA SER A 31 8.49 -12.57 -3.47
C SER A 31 9.61 -12.92 -2.48
N GLU A 32 10.29 -14.05 -2.73
CA GLU A 32 11.47 -14.46 -1.94
C GLU A 32 12.65 -13.48 -2.12
N ASP A 33 12.75 -12.87 -3.31
CA ASP A 33 13.72 -11.83 -3.61
C ASP A 33 13.01 -10.48 -3.73
N LEU A 34 13.14 -9.62 -2.72
CA LEU A 34 12.74 -8.21 -2.77
C LEU A 34 13.94 -7.25 -2.84
N GLY A 35 15.15 -7.78 -3.08
CA GLY A 35 16.37 -6.98 -3.21
C GLY A 35 16.50 -6.28 -4.56
N GLN A 36 15.74 -6.72 -5.56
CA GLN A 36 15.67 -6.11 -6.89
C GLN A 36 14.22 -5.88 -7.29
N ILE A 37 13.84 -4.61 -7.43
CA ILE A 37 12.51 -4.19 -7.91
C ILE A 37 12.65 -3.24 -9.10
N PRO A 38 11.64 -3.18 -9.99
CA PRO A 38 11.56 -2.18 -11.04
C PRO A 38 11.66 -0.75 -10.49
N GLY A 39 12.18 0.18 -11.30
CA GLY A 39 12.27 1.59 -10.93
C GLY A 39 10.88 2.23 -10.79
N PRO A 40 10.69 3.24 -9.92
CA PRO A 40 9.40 3.90 -9.72
C PRO A 40 8.75 4.51 -10.97
N ASP A 41 9.53 4.84 -12.00
CA ASP A 41 9.05 5.40 -13.27
C ASP A 41 8.60 4.31 -14.28
N THR A 42 8.58 3.04 -13.87
CA THR A 42 8.19 1.94 -14.76
C THR A 42 6.71 2.09 -15.16
N PRO A 43 6.38 2.13 -16.47
CA PRO A 43 5.00 2.24 -16.92
C PRO A 43 4.22 0.93 -16.69
N CYS A 44 2.90 1.01 -16.77
CA CYS A 44 2.05 -0.19 -16.73
C CYS A 44 2.43 -1.13 -17.87
N GLN A 45 2.77 -2.38 -17.54
CA GLN A 45 3.17 -3.39 -18.52
C GLN A 45 2.08 -3.68 -19.57
N THR A 46 0.80 -3.56 -19.20
CA THR A 46 -0.33 -3.85 -20.08
C THR A 46 -0.70 -2.70 -21.01
N CYS A 47 -0.84 -1.47 -20.50
CA CYS A 47 -1.33 -0.32 -21.29
C CYS A 47 -0.32 0.82 -21.46
N GLN A 48 0.90 0.65 -20.97
CA GLN A 48 1.97 1.66 -21.03
C GLN A 48 1.62 3.00 -20.37
N HIS A 49 0.60 3.03 -19.50
CA HIS A 49 0.25 4.24 -18.76
C HIS A 49 1.42 4.63 -17.84
N PRO A 50 1.87 5.90 -17.85
CA PRO A 50 3.10 6.29 -17.17
C PRO A 50 2.92 6.59 -15.68
N THR A 51 1.70 6.84 -15.22
CA THR A 51 1.43 7.25 -13.82
C THR A 51 0.51 6.28 -13.10
N GLU A 52 0.40 6.44 -11.77
CA GLU A 52 -0.47 5.63 -10.91
C GLU A 52 -0.20 4.13 -11.03
N ASN A 53 1.08 3.77 -11.14
CA ASN A 53 1.53 2.40 -11.30
C ASN A 53 1.90 1.78 -9.96
N TRP A 54 1.57 0.50 -9.86
CA TRP A 54 1.74 -0.31 -8.67
C TRP A 54 2.64 -1.48 -9.00
N LEU A 55 3.53 -1.80 -8.07
CA LEU A 55 4.39 -2.97 -8.09
C LEU A 55 3.68 -4.11 -7.34
N CYS A 56 3.42 -5.23 -8.01
CA CYS A 56 3.00 -6.45 -7.34
C CYS A 56 4.16 -7.01 -6.49
N LEU A 57 3.93 -7.24 -5.20
CA LEU A 57 5.01 -7.70 -4.31
C LEU A 57 5.32 -9.19 -4.45
N SER A 58 4.51 -9.94 -5.17
CA SER A 58 4.68 -11.39 -5.40
C SER A 58 5.48 -11.67 -6.67
N CYS A 59 5.13 -11.05 -7.80
CA CYS A 59 5.76 -11.33 -9.10
C CYS A 59 6.51 -10.14 -9.73
N LYS A 60 6.55 -8.99 -9.04
CA LYS A 60 7.23 -7.76 -9.49
C LYS A 60 6.68 -7.14 -10.78
N GLN A 61 5.49 -7.55 -11.24
CA GLN A 61 4.81 -6.87 -12.34
C GLN A 61 4.41 -5.46 -11.95
N VAL A 62 4.50 -4.54 -12.92
CA VAL A 62 4.12 -3.13 -12.73
C VAL A 62 2.86 -2.86 -13.54
N LEU A 63 1.76 -2.52 -12.85
CA LEU A 63 0.45 -2.38 -13.45
C LEU A 63 -0.26 -1.13 -12.92
N CYS A 64 -1.06 -0.48 -13.76
CA CYS A 64 -1.77 0.72 -13.35
C CYS A 64 -2.86 0.43 -12.31
N SER A 65 -3.15 1.44 -11.50
CA SER A 65 -4.09 1.38 -10.37
C SER A 65 -5.54 1.10 -10.79
N ARG A 66 -6.39 0.88 -9.78
CA ARG A 66 -7.85 0.77 -9.93
C ARG A 66 -8.52 2.04 -10.48
N PHE A 67 -7.84 3.19 -10.41
CA PHE A 67 -8.34 4.47 -10.86
C PHE A 67 -7.92 4.82 -12.30
N VAL A 68 -7.02 4.04 -12.90
CA VAL A 68 -6.62 4.17 -14.32
C VAL A 68 -7.36 3.14 -15.17
N ASN A 69 -6.80 1.93 -15.35
CA ASN A 69 -7.40 0.84 -16.13
C ASN A 69 -7.57 -0.46 -15.32
N LYS A 70 -7.39 -0.43 -14.00
CA LYS A 70 -7.62 -1.57 -13.09
C LYS A 70 -6.75 -2.79 -13.34
N HIS A 71 -5.64 -2.68 -14.09
CA HIS A 71 -4.78 -3.84 -14.36
C HIS A 71 -4.20 -4.50 -13.11
N MET A 72 -3.79 -3.75 -12.09
CA MET A 72 -3.33 -4.37 -10.83
C MET A 72 -4.48 -5.08 -10.07
N LEU A 73 -5.70 -4.54 -10.14
CA LEU A 73 -6.88 -5.17 -9.55
C LEU A 73 -7.27 -6.46 -10.29
N HIS A 74 -7.22 -6.45 -11.62
CA HIS A 74 -7.46 -7.66 -12.42
C HIS A 74 -6.38 -8.71 -12.13
N HIS A 75 -5.11 -8.30 -12.09
CA HIS A 75 -4.00 -9.18 -11.75
C HIS A 75 -4.17 -9.89 -10.40
N SER A 76 -4.58 -9.18 -9.35
CA SER A 76 -4.81 -9.82 -8.04
C SER A 76 -5.97 -10.81 -8.07
N ARG A 77 -7.00 -10.58 -8.89
CA ARG A 77 -8.15 -11.49 -9.06
C ARG A 77 -7.78 -12.71 -9.91
N ASP A 78 -7.10 -12.49 -11.03
CA ASP A 78 -6.72 -13.54 -11.99
C ASP A 78 -5.70 -14.52 -11.39
N THR A 79 -5.00 -14.11 -10.34
CA THR A 79 -4.08 -14.93 -9.54
C THR A 79 -4.75 -15.56 -8.31
N ASN A 80 -6.09 -15.57 -8.22
CA ASN A 80 -6.84 -16.08 -7.07
C ASN A 80 -6.39 -15.46 -5.73
N LEU A 81 -6.08 -14.15 -5.72
CA LEU A 81 -5.63 -13.38 -4.56
C LEU A 81 -4.29 -13.80 -3.96
N THR A 82 -3.51 -14.69 -4.61
CA THR A 82 -2.14 -14.95 -4.19
C THR A 82 -1.22 -13.75 -4.44
N HIS A 83 -1.56 -12.90 -5.41
CA HIS A 83 -0.85 -11.65 -5.69
C HIS A 83 -1.67 -10.43 -5.26
N CYS A 84 -2.12 -10.43 -4.00
CA CYS A 84 -3.03 -9.40 -3.51
C CYS A 84 -2.35 -8.22 -2.81
N VAL A 85 -1.01 -8.19 -2.67
CA VAL A 85 -0.30 -7.07 -2.05
C VAL A 85 0.52 -6.32 -3.10
N ALA A 86 0.37 -4.99 -3.14
CA ALA A 86 1.07 -4.14 -4.08
C ALA A 86 1.56 -2.83 -3.42
N LEU A 87 2.68 -2.31 -3.91
CA LEU A 87 3.25 -1.01 -3.52
C LEU A 87 3.01 0.02 -4.63
N SER A 88 2.48 1.17 -4.29
CA SER A 88 2.30 2.31 -5.19
C SER A 88 3.65 2.99 -5.47
N PHE A 89 4.02 3.18 -6.73
CA PHE A 89 5.19 3.99 -7.06
C PHE A 89 4.93 5.50 -6.95
N SER A 90 3.67 5.94 -6.91
CA SER A 90 3.32 7.36 -6.76
C SER A 90 3.73 7.89 -5.37
N ASP A 91 3.37 7.17 -4.31
CA ASP A 91 3.47 7.62 -2.91
C ASP A 91 4.07 6.57 -1.95
N LEU A 92 4.50 5.41 -2.45
CA LEU A 92 5.04 4.29 -1.66
C LEU A 92 4.06 3.65 -0.68
N SER A 93 2.76 3.98 -0.79
CA SER A 93 1.72 3.30 -0.03
C SER A 93 1.62 1.82 -0.40
N VAL A 94 1.30 0.98 0.58
CA VAL A 94 1.11 -0.46 0.37
C VAL A 94 -0.37 -0.79 0.52
N TRP A 95 -0.92 -1.53 -0.44
CA TRP A 95 -2.31 -1.93 -0.47
C TRP A 95 -2.44 -3.44 -0.50
N CYS A 96 -3.40 -3.98 0.26
CA CYS A 96 -3.81 -5.37 0.17
C CYS A 96 -5.23 -5.46 -0.41
N PHE A 97 -5.36 -6.02 -1.61
CA PHE A 97 -6.64 -6.23 -2.30
C PHE A 97 -7.55 -7.24 -1.60
N SER A 98 -6.99 -8.18 -0.83
CA SER A 98 -7.79 -9.16 -0.07
C SER A 98 -8.35 -8.56 1.23
N CYS A 99 -7.55 -7.74 1.93
CA CYS A 99 -8.01 -7.01 3.13
C CYS A 99 -8.87 -5.78 2.82
N ASP A 100 -8.84 -5.29 1.56
CA ASP A 100 -9.39 -4.00 1.15
C ASP A 100 -8.89 -2.84 2.01
N ALA A 101 -7.59 -2.84 2.33
CA ALA A 101 -6.99 -1.90 3.27
C ALA A 101 -5.56 -1.51 2.88
N TYR A 102 -5.19 -0.29 3.26
CA TYR A 102 -3.79 0.13 3.29
C TYR A 102 -3.05 -0.58 4.43
N LEU A 103 -1.77 -0.85 4.20
CA LEU A 103 -0.85 -1.42 5.16
C LEU A 103 0.22 -0.38 5.49
N ASP A 104 0.61 -0.28 6.74
CA ASP A 104 1.72 0.57 7.16
C ASP A 104 3.05 -0.20 6.98
N PRO A 105 3.88 0.14 5.98
CA PRO A 105 5.14 -0.56 5.74
C PRO A 105 6.19 -0.32 6.83
N GLN A 106 6.05 0.72 7.65
CA GLN A 106 6.95 1.00 8.78
C GLN A 106 6.64 0.10 9.98
N LEU A 107 5.36 -0.19 10.22
CA LEU A 107 4.93 -1.05 11.33
C LEU A 107 4.98 -2.55 11.01
N ILE A 108 5.16 -2.92 9.73
CA ILE A 108 5.22 -4.31 9.28
C ILE A 108 6.68 -4.71 8.96
N PRO A 109 7.34 -5.53 9.80
CA PRO A 109 8.75 -5.90 9.62
C PRO A 109 9.10 -6.48 8.25
N GLN A 110 8.19 -7.25 7.65
CA GLN A 110 8.37 -7.89 6.35
C GLN A 110 8.41 -6.87 5.19
N LEU A 111 7.77 -5.71 5.36
CA LEU A 111 7.70 -4.67 4.32
C LEU A 111 8.81 -3.63 4.44
N ARG A 112 9.42 -3.45 5.63
CA ARG A 112 10.45 -2.43 5.87
C ARG A 112 11.61 -2.45 4.85
N PRO A 113 12.26 -3.60 4.55
CA PRO A 113 13.40 -3.62 3.62
C PRO A 113 13.01 -3.19 2.21
N LEU A 114 11.86 -3.70 1.72
CA LEU A 114 11.32 -3.33 0.42
C LEU A 114 10.96 -1.85 0.36
N HIS A 115 10.29 -1.33 1.38
CA HIS A 115 9.89 0.07 1.42
C HIS A 115 11.11 1.00 1.46
N GLN A 116 12.15 0.63 2.22
CA GLN A 116 13.42 1.36 2.22
C GLN A 116 14.07 1.37 0.82
N LEU A 117 14.11 0.22 0.14
CA LEU A 117 14.63 0.12 -1.22
C LEU A 117 13.83 1.01 -2.19
N ALA A 118 12.50 0.92 -2.17
CA ALA A 118 11.63 1.73 -3.02
C ALA A 118 11.80 3.23 -2.75
N TYR A 119 11.97 3.63 -1.48
CA TYR A 119 12.24 5.01 -1.09
C TYR A 119 13.57 5.51 -1.65
N ILE A 120 14.65 4.72 -1.55
CA ILE A 120 15.95 5.07 -2.14
C ILE A 120 15.86 5.19 -3.65
N LEU A 121 15.17 4.26 -4.33
CA LEU A 121 15.00 4.31 -5.77
C LEU A 121 14.20 5.55 -6.22
N LYS A 122 13.21 5.98 -5.44
CA LYS A 122 12.36 7.13 -5.76
C LYS A 122 13.01 8.47 -5.44
N PHE A 123 13.70 8.58 -4.31
CA PHE A 123 14.17 9.86 -3.77
C PHE A 123 15.70 10.00 -3.73
N GLY A 124 16.45 8.95 -4.07
CA GLY A 124 17.92 8.95 -4.05
C GLY A 124 18.55 8.98 -2.65
N GLN A 125 17.75 8.83 -1.59
CA GLN A 125 18.18 8.87 -0.19
C GLN A 125 17.35 7.90 0.66
N PRO A 126 17.80 7.47 1.85
CA PRO A 126 17.00 6.64 2.74
C PRO A 126 15.76 7.38 3.29
N PRO A 127 14.73 6.65 3.75
CA PRO A 127 13.57 7.26 4.40
C PRO A 127 14.00 8.03 5.66
N PRO A 128 13.32 9.16 5.98
CA PRO A 128 13.58 9.88 7.22
C PRO A 128 13.32 8.95 8.41
N ILE A 129 14.18 9.04 9.43
CA ILE A 129 13.98 8.32 10.69
C ILE A 129 12.71 8.89 11.33
N PRO A 130 11.71 8.05 11.70
CA PRO A 130 10.56 8.54 12.45
C PRO A 130 11.06 9.25 13.71
N SER A 131 10.65 10.50 13.91
CA SER A 131 10.91 11.18 15.18
C SER A 131 10.31 10.31 16.30
N PRO A 132 11.07 9.94 17.35
CA PRO A 132 10.45 9.29 18.50
C PRO A 132 9.34 10.21 18.97
N SER A 133 8.10 9.71 19.00
CA SER A 133 7.01 10.36 19.69
C SER A 133 7.50 10.58 21.13
N LEU A 134 7.70 11.84 21.51
CA LEU A 134 8.08 12.22 22.88
C LEU A 134 7.00 11.79 23.87
#